data_AF-A0A1Q3AIM6-F1
#
_entry.id   AF-A0A1Q3AIM6-F1
#
_cell.length_a   1.000
_cell.length_b   1.000
_cell.length_c   1.000
_cell.angle_alpha   90.00
_cell.angle_beta   90.00
_cell.angle_gamma   90.00
#
_symmetry.space_group_name_H-M   'P 1'
#
loop_
_entity.id
_entity.type
_entity.pdbx_description
1 polymer ?
#
loop_
_entity_poly.entity_id
_entity_poly.type
_entity_poly.pdbx_seq_one_letter_code
_entity_poly.pdbx_strand_id
1 'polypeptide(L)'
;MAGRTILTPNALINSTHTLIKSSEKYFLPTSEVADLPSFVRMAYRRLFRLQPFVSNRKMVRSTYGEYLRYKFKKEDYETKRSIVVGDTPKAPLREEIRNSVIFVIKAVSHLPETKESKLAIARDNTTCRQILKNLLTMEYEKQSLIAKYRPPAKRKDTMTPYQIYRKNFMHMQELNKSAQYRVFGEFDICTIYLNETLDTRL
;
A
#
# COMPACT_ATOMS: atom_id res chain seq x y z
N MET A 1 -19.75 21.65 3.18
CA MET A 1 -18.60 20.72 3.12
C MET A 1 -18.68 19.89 1.84
N ALA A 2 -18.10 20.36 0.74
CA ALA A 2 -18.11 19.70 -0.56
C ALA A 2 -16.76 19.00 -0.81
N GLY A 3 -16.76 17.73 -1.25
CA GLY A 3 -15.53 17.10 -1.77
C GLY A 3 -15.32 15.59 -1.55
N ARG A 4 -16.35 14.78 -1.31
CA ARG A 4 -16.17 13.33 -1.02
C ARG A 4 -16.50 12.36 -2.15
N THR A 5 -16.93 12.81 -3.33
CA THR A 5 -17.39 11.91 -4.39
C THR A 5 -16.33 11.77 -5.49
N ILE A 6 -15.96 10.52 -5.80
CA ILE A 6 -14.92 10.18 -6.77
C ILE A 6 -15.51 10.22 -8.17
N LEU A 7 -15.17 11.25 -8.96
CA LEU A 7 -15.64 11.39 -10.34
C LEU A 7 -14.82 10.50 -11.29
N THR A 8 -15.47 9.46 -11.83
CA THR A 8 -14.87 8.54 -12.81
C THR A 8 -15.96 7.88 -13.67
N PRO A 9 -15.73 7.69 -14.99
CA PRO A 9 -16.71 7.03 -15.87
C PRO A 9 -17.02 5.58 -15.47
N ASN A 10 -16.11 4.97 -14.69
CA ASN A 10 -16.16 3.59 -14.23
C ASN A 10 -16.97 3.38 -12.93
N ALA A 11 -17.53 4.44 -12.34
CA ALA A 11 -18.40 4.35 -11.18
C ALA A 11 -19.70 5.12 -11.38
N LEU A 12 -20.76 4.67 -10.71
CA LEU A 12 -21.98 5.43 -10.47
C LEU A 12 -21.82 6.15 -9.14
N ILE A 13 -22.05 7.46 -9.17
CA ILE A 13 -21.70 8.34 -8.07
C ILE A 13 -22.95 9.15 -7.75
N ASN A 14 -23.47 9.02 -6.53
CA ASN A 14 -24.54 9.87 -6.01
C ASN A 14 -24.02 10.68 -4.82
N SER A 15 -24.86 11.53 -4.22
CA SER A 15 -24.48 12.39 -3.09
C SER A 15 -23.95 11.63 -1.86
N THR A 16 -24.19 10.32 -1.78
CA THR A 16 -23.95 9.48 -0.60
C THR A 16 -23.04 8.27 -0.84
N HIS A 17 -22.84 7.84 -2.09
CA HIS A 17 -22.21 6.58 -2.46
C HIS A 17 -21.41 6.69 -3.76
N THR A 18 -20.39 5.84 -3.89
CA THR A 18 -19.66 5.58 -5.14
C THR A 18 -19.66 4.07 -5.38
N LEU A 19 -20.38 3.63 -6.42
CA LEU A 19 -20.52 2.23 -6.81
C LEU A 19 -19.69 1.95 -8.07
N ILE A 20 -18.75 1.01 -7.98
CA ILE A 20 -17.94 0.60 -9.13
C ILE A 20 -18.84 -0.21 -10.10
N LYS A 21 -18.99 0.25 -11.35
CA LYS A 21 -19.93 -0.33 -12.32
C LYS A 21 -19.65 -1.80 -12.68
N SER A 22 -18.38 -2.20 -12.67
CA SER A 22 -17.93 -3.58 -12.89
C SER A 22 -16.71 -3.82 -12.01
N SER A 23 -16.90 -4.55 -10.91
CA SER A 23 -15.87 -4.86 -9.93
C SER A 23 -14.98 -6.02 -10.39
N GLU A 24 -15.54 -6.97 -11.16
CA GLU A 24 -14.88 -8.15 -11.71
C GLU A 24 -13.57 -7.85 -12.46
N LYS A 25 -13.51 -6.72 -13.18
CA LYS A 25 -12.32 -6.32 -13.93
C LYS A 25 -11.09 -6.04 -13.05
N TYR A 26 -11.28 -5.80 -11.75
CA TYR A 26 -10.21 -5.52 -10.79
C TYR A 26 -9.76 -6.76 -10.00
N PHE A 27 -10.56 -7.83 -9.95
CA PHE A 27 -10.19 -9.07 -9.26
C PHE A 27 -9.24 -9.92 -10.09
N LEU A 28 -8.28 -10.59 -9.45
CA LEU A 28 -7.43 -11.59 -10.11
C LEU A 28 -8.26 -12.79 -10.58
N PRO A 29 -7.97 -13.40 -11.76
CA PRO A 29 -8.69 -14.59 -12.18
C PRO A 29 -8.47 -15.71 -11.14
N THR A 30 -9.51 -16.49 -10.91
CA THR A 30 -9.43 -17.69 -10.06
C THR A 30 -8.65 -18.81 -10.75
N SER A 31 -8.72 -18.86 -12.09
CA SER A 31 -7.97 -19.81 -12.91
C SER A 31 -6.46 -19.61 -12.80
N GLU A 32 -5.72 -20.71 -12.79
CA GLU A 32 -4.27 -20.70 -12.67
C GLU A 32 -3.62 -20.04 -13.89
N VAL A 33 -3.11 -18.83 -13.70
CA VAL A 33 -2.14 -18.25 -14.64
C VAL A 33 -0.86 -19.05 -14.49
N ALA A 34 -0.45 -19.82 -15.51
CA ALA A 34 0.73 -20.68 -15.41
C ALA A 34 2.01 -19.90 -15.06
N ASP A 35 2.19 -18.72 -15.63
CA ASP A 35 3.41 -17.91 -15.50
C ASP A 35 3.34 -16.85 -14.37
N LEU A 36 4.30 -16.89 -13.44
CA LEU A 36 4.39 -15.96 -12.29
C LEU A 36 4.64 -14.50 -12.74
N PRO A 37 5.62 -14.18 -13.60
CA PRO A 37 5.79 -12.85 -14.18
C PRO A 37 4.51 -12.26 -14.79
N SER A 38 3.72 -13.07 -15.49
CA SER A 38 2.45 -12.63 -16.08
C SER A 38 1.41 -12.34 -14.98
N PHE A 39 1.33 -13.18 -13.96
CA PHE A 39 0.48 -12.95 -12.79
C PHE A 39 0.84 -11.65 -12.04
N VAL A 40 2.12 -11.41 -11.79
CA VAL A 40 2.64 -10.18 -11.16
C VAL A 40 2.28 -8.95 -12.01
N ARG A 41 2.47 -9.01 -13.34
CA ARG A 41 2.09 -7.93 -14.26
C ARG A 41 0.59 -7.67 -14.25
N MET A 42 -0.24 -8.71 -14.16
CA MET A 42 -1.70 -8.57 -14.04
C MET A 42 -2.11 -7.89 -12.73
N ALA A 43 -1.52 -8.31 -11.61
CA ALA A 43 -1.76 -7.69 -10.31
C ALA A 43 -1.37 -6.21 -10.32
N TYR A 44 -0.18 -5.88 -10.80
CA TYR A 44 0.29 -4.50 -10.96
C TYR A 44 -0.68 -3.65 -11.77
N ARG A 45 -1.10 -4.12 -12.95
CA ARG A 45 -2.04 -3.40 -13.83
C ARG A 45 -3.38 -3.15 -13.13
N ARG A 46 -3.89 -4.12 -12.38
CA ARG A 46 -5.17 -4.00 -11.66
C ARG A 46 -5.07 -3.02 -10.51
N LEU A 47 -4.03 -3.11 -9.69
CA LEU A 47 -3.75 -2.14 -8.63
C LEU A 47 -3.62 -0.72 -9.18
N PHE A 48 -2.94 -0.53 -10.31
CA PHE A 48 -2.85 0.76 -10.98
C PHE A 48 -4.21 1.30 -11.45
N ARG A 49 -5.07 0.43 -12.00
CA ARG A 49 -6.43 0.81 -12.40
C ARG A 49 -7.32 1.19 -11.21
N LEU A 50 -6.98 0.77 -9.99
CA LEU A 50 -7.68 1.19 -8.78
C LEU A 50 -7.32 2.60 -8.31
N GLN A 51 -6.23 3.19 -8.82
CA GLN A 51 -5.74 4.52 -8.44
C GLN A 51 -6.82 5.62 -8.45
N PRO A 52 -7.75 5.71 -9.42
CA PRO A 52 -8.81 6.71 -9.39
C PRO A 52 -9.73 6.60 -8.17
N PHE A 53 -9.90 5.39 -7.61
CA PHE A 53 -10.79 5.12 -6.47
C PHE A 53 -10.12 5.31 -5.10
N VAL A 54 -8.79 5.46 -5.07
CA VAL A 54 -8.04 5.66 -3.82
C VAL A 54 -8.33 7.04 -3.21
N SER A 55 -8.40 8.10 -4.04
CA SER A 55 -8.68 9.45 -3.57
C SER A 55 -9.03 10.42 -4.70
N ASN A 56 -9.80 11.46 -4.37
CA ASN A 56 -10.01 12.62 -5.24
C ASN A 56 -8.76 13.48 -5.42
N ARG A 57 -7.90 13.52 -4.40
CA ARG A 57 -6.72 14.39 -4.39
C ARG A 57 -5.67 13.84 -5.33
N LYS A 58 -5.24 14.65 -6.31
CA LYS A 58 -4.18 14.29 -7.28
C LYS A 58 -2.92 13.83 -6.56
N MET A 59 -2.50 14.55 -5.52
CA MET A 59 -1.31 14.22 -4.72
C MET A 59 -1.38 12.78 -4.16
N VAL A 60 -2.49 12.40 -3.50
CA VAL A 60 -2.65 11.05 -2.92
C VAL A 60 -2.63 9.97 -4.00
N ARG A 61 -3.26 10.23 -5.16
CA ARG A 61 -3.20 9.30 -6.30
C ARG A 61 -1.78 9.15 -6.82
N SER A 62 -1.03 10.23 -6.95
CA SER A 62 0.38 10.18 -7.38
C SER A 62 1.22 9.37 -6.40
N THR A 63 1.10 9.62 -5.09
CA THR A 63 1.79 8.85 -4.05
C THR A 63 1.48 7.36 -4.15
N TYR A 64 0.21 6.99 -4.30
CA TYR A 64 -0.17 5.58 -4.50
C TYR A 64 0.48 4.97 -5.75
N GLY A 65 0.53 5.70 -6.86
CA GLY A 65 1.20 5.23 -8.08
C GLY A 65 2.71 5.05 -7.90
N GLU A 66 3.38 5.97 -7.20
CA GLU A 66 4.81 5.86 -6.90
C GLU A 66 5.10 4.72 -5.92
N TYR A 67 4.25 4.55 -4.90
CA TYR A 67 4.30 3.43 -3.98
C TYR A 67 4.19 2.10 -4.73
N LEU A 68 3.20 1.91 -5.62
CA LEU A 68 3.10 0.70 -6.44
C LEU A 68 4.34 0.46 -7.31
N ARG A 69 4.90 1.53 -7.93
CA ARG A 69 6.14 1.40 -8.71
C ARG A 69 7.31 0.95 -7.85
N TYR A 70 7.43 1.48 -6.64
CA TYR A 70 8.45 1.06 -5.70
C TYR A 70 8.28 -0.42 -5.33
N LYS A 71 7.09 -0.83 -4.85
CA LYS A 71 6.79 -2.20 -4.42
C LYS A 71 7.09 -3.24 -5.50
N PHE A 72 6.68 -2.98 -6.74
CA PHE A 72 6.81 -3.97 -7.83
C PHE A 72 8.16 -3.95 -8.55
N LYS A 73 8.88 -2.81 -8.57
CA LYS A 73 10.10 -2.66 -9.37
C LYS A 73 11.39 -2.64 -8.53
N LYS A 74 11.32 -2.18 -7.28
CA LYS A 74 12.52 -1.79 -6.53
C LYS A 74 12.61 -2.36 -5.12
N GLU A 75 11.48 -2.62 -4.47
CA GLU A 75 11.48 -3.07 -3.08
C GLU A 75 12.10 -4.46 -2.97
N ASP A 76 13.10 -4.57 -2.10
CA ASP A 76 13.56 -5.85 -1.60
C ASP A 76 12.74 -6.20 -0.35
N TYR A 77 11.60 -6.85 -0.57
CA TYR A 77 10.70 -7.20 0.51
C TYR A 77 11.28 -8.29 1.41
N GLU A 78 12.08 -9.22 0.88
CA GLU A 78 12.63 -10.32 1.68
C GLU A 78 13.61 -9.76 2.72
N THR A 79 14.50 -8.84 2.31
CA THR A 79 15.37 -8.13 3.24
C THR A 79 14.58 -7.30 4.26
N LYS A 80 13.50 -6.64 3.83
CA LYS A 80 12.65 -5.86 4.76
C LYS A 80 11.96 -6.75 5.79
N ARG A 81 11.48 -7.92 5.37
CA ARG A 81 10.79 -8.91 6.21
C ARG A 81 11.74 -9.58 7.19
N SER A 82 12.93 -9.99 6.75
CA SER A 82 13.90 -10.70 7.59
C SER A 82 14.38 -9.87 8.79
N ILE A 83 14.41 -8.55 8.65
CA ILE A 83 14.69 -7.62 9.77
C ILE A 83 13.69 -7.77 10.92
N VAL A 84 12.43 -8.12 10.63
CA VAL A 84 11.35 -8.15 11.62
C VAL A 84 11.07 -9.55 12.13
N VAL A 85 10.90 -10.50 11.21
CA VAL A 85 10.44 -11.86 11.54
C VAL A 85 11.48 -12.95 11.25
N GLY A 86 12.65 -12.58 10.71
CA GLY A 86 13.69 -13.54 10.38
C GLY A 86 13.26 -14.56 9.32
N ASP A 87 13.61 -15.82 9.55
CA ASP A 87 13.40 -16.95 8.61
C ASP A 87 12.04 -17.66 8.83
N THR A 88 11.03 -16.97 9.36
CA THR A 88 9.71 -17.58 9.55
C THR A 88 9.10 -18.04 8.21
N PRO A 89 8.38 -19.19 8.19
CA PRO A 89 7.70 -19.68 7.01
C PRO A 89 6.78 -18.61 6.42
N LYS A 90 6.73 -18.57 5.09
CA LYS A 90 6.08 -17.52 4.33
C LYS A 90 4.94 -18.10 3.51
N ALA A 91 3.83 -17.38 3.42
CA ALA A 91 2.77 -17.71 2.47
C ALA A 91 3.32 -17.75 1.02
N PRO A 92 2.75 -18.59 0.14
CA PRO A 92 3.12 -18.60 -1.27
C PRO A 92 2.97 -17.19 -1.87
N LEU A 93 3.98 -16.72 -2.61
CA LEU A 93 3.98 -15.36 -3.19
C LEU A 93 2.71 -15.02 -4.00
N ARG A 94 2.13 -16.02 -4.66
CA ARG A 94 0.88 -15.85 -5.41
C ARG A 94 -0.30 -15.48 -4.51
N GLU A 95 -0.36 -16.09 -3.33
CA GLU A 95 -1.38 -15.83 -2.32
C GLU A 95 -1.19 -14.44 -1.72
N GLU A 96 0.04 -14.08 -1.36
CA GLU A 96 0.37 -12.73 -0.87
C GLU A 96 -0.10 -11.62 -1.82
N ILE A 97 0.22 -11.77 -3.11
CA ILE A 97 -0.19 -10.82 -4.14
C ILE A 97 -1.70 -10.79 -4.28
N ARG A 98 -2.36 -11.96 -4.25
CA ARG A 98 -3.83 -12.04 -4.37
C ARG A 98 -4.51 -11.32 -3.22
N ASN A 99 -4.07 -11.59 -1.99
CA ASN A 99 -4.60 -10.98 -0.79
C ASN A 99 -4.31 -9.49 -0.76
N SER A 100 -3.13 -9.03 -1.20
CA SER A 100 -2.84 -7.59 -1.37
C SER A 100 -3.82 -6.91 -2.33
N VAL A 101 -4.13 -7.55 -3.47
CA VAL A 101 -5.11 -7.00 -4.41
C VAL A 101 -6.50 -6.93 -3.78
N ILE A 102 -6.93 -7.98 -3.09
CA ILE A 102 -8.21 -8.01 -2.38
C ILE A 102 -8.27 -6.92 -1.32
N PHE A 103 -7.21 -6.75 -0.52
CA PHE A 103 -7.09 -5.73 0.50
C PHE A 103 -7.32 -4.33 -0.08
N VAL A 104 -6.65 -4.00 -1.19
CA VAL A 104 -6.81 -2.69 -1.84
C VAL A 104 -8.22 -2.52 -2.40
N ILE A 105 -8.82 -3.57 -2.97
CA ILE A 105 -10.22 -3.53 -3.44
C ILE A 105 -11.18 -3.25 -2.27
N LYS A 106 -11.00 -3.90 -1.12
CA LYS A 106 -11.77 -3.63 0.10
C LYS A 106 -11.60 -2.18 0.56
N ALA A 107 -10.37 -1.68 0.59
CA ALA A 107 -10.04 -0.32 1.00
C ALA A 107 -10.70 0.77 0.14
N VAL A 108 -10.87 0.54 -1.17
CA VAL A 108 -11.51 1.51 -2.07
C VAL A 108 -13.02 1.31 -2.18
N SER A 109 -13.54 0.11 -1.92
CA SER A 109 -14.96 -0.19 -1.88
C SER A 109 -15.65 0.51 -0.70
N HIS A 110 -16.72 1.27 -0.97
CA HIS A 110 -17.50 1.92 0.09
C HIS A 110 -18.82 1.18 0.29
N LEU A 111 -19.01 0.65 1.50
CA LEU A 111 -20.30 0.14 1.98
C LEU A 111 -20.64 0.95 3.25
N PRO A 112 -21.82 1.60 3.31
CA PRO A 112 -22.20 2.32 4.51
C PRO A 112 -22.38 1.34 5.67
N GLU A 113 -21.93 1.71 6.87
CA GLU A 113 -22.14 0.94 8.09
C GLU A 113 -23.59 1.10 8.57
N THR A 114 -24.53 0.43 7.89
CA THR A 114 -25.93 0.32 8.31
C THR A 114 -26.13 -0.96 9.13
N LYS A 115 -27.14 -0.99 10.02
CA LYS A 115 -27.47 -2.14 10.89
C LYS A 115 -28.01 -3.38 10.13
N GLU A 116 -27.73 -3.49 8.85
CA GLU A 116 -28.18 -4.58 7.97
C GLU A 116 -27.13 -5.69 7.89
N SER A 117 -27.47 -6.76 7.17
CA SER A 117 -26.72 -8.04 7.01
C SER A 117 -25.26 -7.93 6.55
N LYS A 118 -24.74 -6.72 6.29
CA LYS A 118 -23.40 -6.45 5.77
C LYS A 118 -22.54 -5.58 6.69
N LEU A 119 -22.93 -5.36 7.95
CA LEU A 119 -22.18 -4.52 8.89
C LEU A 119 -20.72 -4.99 9.08
N ALA A 120 -20.48 -6.29 9.18
CA ALA A 120 -19.12 -6.84 9.33
C ALA A 120 -18.23 -6.50 8.11
N ILE A 121 -18.78 -6.61 6.90
CA ILE A 121 -18.08 -6.30 5.64
C ILE A 121 -17.83 -4.79 5.54
N ALA A 122 -18.80 -3.96 5.93
CA ALA A 122 -18.64 -2.51 5.94
C ALA A 122 -17.50 -2.09 6.88
N ARG A 123 -17.44 -2.65 8.10
CA ARG A 123 -16.37 -2.42 9.06
C ARG A 123 -15.00 -2.87 8.54
N ASP A 124 -14.92 -4.06 7.94
CA ASP A 124 -13.68 -4.56 7.34
C ASP A 124 -13.16 -3.62 6.25
N ASN A 125 -14.04 -3.15 5.35
CA ASN A 125 -13.69 -2.16 4.34
C ASN A 125 -13.24 -0.82 4.94
N THR A 126 -13.91 -0.35 6.00
CA THR A 126 -13.51 0.86 6.73
C THR A 126 -12.10 0.72 7.32
N THR A 127 -11.80 -0.42 7.94
CA THR A 127 -10.46 -0.73 8.49
C THR A 127 -9.40 -0.76 7.39
N CYS A 128 -9.65 -1.50 6.30
CA CYS A 128 -8.74 -1.56 5.15
C CYS A 128 -8.47 -0.15 4.57
N ARG A 129 -9.50 0.71 4.49
CA ARG A 129 -9.39 2.09 4.03
C ARG A 129 -8.52 2.94 4.94
N GLN A 130 -8.68 2.81 6.26
CA GLN A 130 -7.87 3.53 7.24
C GLN A 130 -6.39 3.10 7.18
N ILE A 131 -6.14 1.79 7.09
CA ILE A 131 -4.78 1.26 6.94
C ILE A 131 -4.14 1.75 5.63
N LEU A 132 -4.85 1.65 4.49
CA LEU A 132 -4.33 2.13 3.20
C LEU A 132 -4.02 3.64 3.23
N LYS A 133 -4.87 4.43 3.90
CA LYS A 133 -4.62 5.86 4.10
C LYS A 133 -3.32 6.09 4.88
N ASN A 134 -3.13 5.37 6.00
CA ASN A 134 -1.94 5.51 6.82
C ASN A 134 -0.67 5.10 6.07
N LEU A 135 -0.72 3.99 5.31
CA LEU A 135 0.35 3.57 4.41
C LEU A 135 0.74 4.70 3.45
N LEU A 136 -0.25 5.29 2.77
CA LEU A 136 0.02 6.37 1.81
C LEU A 136 0.51 7.66 2.46
N THR A 137 0.07 7.97 3.67
CA THR A 137 0.61 9.11 4.44
C THR A 137 2.09 8.89 4.74
N MET A 138 2.48 7.73 5.25
CA MET A 138 3.87 7.42 5.57
C MET A 138 4.76 7.39 4.32
N GLU A 139 4.23 6.86 3.22
CA GLU A 139 4.94 6.83 1.94
C GLU A 139 5.14 8.22 1.35
N TYR A 140 4.15 9.12 1.47
CA TYR A 140 4.29 10.52 1.08
C TYR A 140 5.39 11.22 1.88
N GLU A 141 5.42 11.03 3.20
CA GLU A 141 6.45 11.64 4.05
C GLU A 141 7.85 11.14 3.71
N LYS A 142 8.03 9.82 3.50
CA LYS A 142 9.31 9.26 3.02
C LYS A 142 9.72 9.85 1.67
N GLN A 143 8.80 9.96 0.71
CA GLN A 143 9.07 10.57 -0.60
C GLN A 143 9.46 12.04 -0.49
N SER A 144 8.76 12.80 0.35
CA SER A 144 9.03 14.21 0.64
C SER A 144 10.46 14.40 1.16
N LEU A 145 10.91 13.55 2.09
CA LEU A 145 12.28 13.60 2.63
C LEU A 145 13.34 13.26 1.58
N ILE A 146 13.07 12.25 0.75
CA ILE A 146 13.95 11.86 -0.35
C ILE A 146 14.07 13.00 -1.37
N ALA A 147 12.96 13.63 -1.73
CA ALA A 147 12.93 14.71 -2.72
C ALA A 147 13.59 16.00 -2.21
N LYS A 148 13.47 16.30 -0.92
CA LYS A 148 14.06 17.50 -0.29
C LYS A 148 15.55 17.33 0.05
N TYR A 149 16.07 16.11 -0.01
CA TYR A 149 17.45 15.84 0.35
C TYR A 149 18.43 16.58 -0.57
N ARG A 150 19.35 17.32 0.04
CA ARG A 150 20.49 17.94 -0.63
C ARG A 150 21.77 17.37 -0.01
N PRO A 151 22.69 16.82 -0.82
CA PRO A 151 23.92 16.24 -0.28
C PRO A 151 24.74 17.34 0.42
N PRO A 152 25.25 17.08 1.63
CA PRO A 152 26.09 18.05 2.32
C PRO A 152 27.43 18.21 1.61
N ALA A 153 27.84 19.46 1.37
CA ALA A 153 29.05 19.78 0.61
C ALA A 153 30.37 19.33 1.27
N LYS A 154 30.37 18.96 2.56
CA LYS A 154 31.59 18.73 3.37
C LYS A 154 31.65 17.40 4.13
N ARG A 155 30.65 16.51 4.04
CA ARG A 155 30.66 15.21 4.76
C ARG A 155 30.66 14.04 3.78
N LYS A 156 31.62 13.12 3.93
CA LYS A 156 31.77 11.91 3.11
C LYS A 156 30.75 10.81 3.43
N ASP A 157 30.13 10.81 4.61
CA ASP A 157 29.34 9.66 5.12
C ASP A 157 27.82 9.88 5.25
N THR A 158 27.20 10.71 4.42
CA THR A 158 25.74 10.84 4.49
C THR A 158 25.06 9.89 3.52
N MET A 159 24.73 8.69 4.02
CA MET A 159 23.74 7.84 3.37
C MET A 159 22.49 8.66 3.06
N THR A 160 22.04 8.58 1.82
CA THR A 160 20.86 9.31 1.35
C THR A 160 19.60 8.77 2.02
N PRO A 161 18.55 9.58 2.22
CA PRO A 161 17.25 9.10 2.69
C PRO A 161 16.68 7.97 1.83
N TYR A 162 17.02 7.93 0.54
CA TYR A 162 16.65 6.82 -0.32
C TYR A 162 17.33 5.52 0.11
N GLN A 163 18.64 5.55 0.39
CA GLN A 163 19.34 4.36 0.89
C GLN A 163 18.79 3.91 2.24
N ILE A 164 18.53 4.84 3.15
CA ILE A 164 17.98 4.58 4.48
C ILE A 164 16.61 3.90 4.37
N TYR A 165 15.66 4.51 3.67
CA TYR A 165 14.25 4.08 3.69
C TYR A 165 13.87 3.04 2.62
N ARG A 166 14.65 2.91 1.53
CA ARG A 166 14.26 2.12 0.35
C ARG A 166 15.23 1.01 -0.05
N LYS A 167 16.43 0.96 0.53
CA LYS A 167 17.43 -0.08 0.23
C LYS A 167 17.85 -0.85 1.48
N ASN A 168 18.34 -0.12 2.48
CA ASN A 168 18.99 -0.73 3.64
C ASN A 168 18.03 -0.90 4.82
N PHE A 169 16.89 -0.20 4.81
CA PHE A 169 15.88 -0.23 5.87
C PHE A 169 16.45 0.08 7.27
N MET A 170 17.47 0.93 7.34
CA MET A 170 18.17 1.27 8.60
C MET A 170 17.23 1.85 9.65
N HIS A 171 16.16 2.52 9.22
CA HIS A 171 15.16 3.09 10.12
C HIS A 171 14.41 2.01 10.92
N MET A 172 14.36 0.76 10.45
CA MET A 172 13.76 -0.36 11.18
C MET A 172 14.74 -1.02 12.15
N GLN A 173 16.05 -0.94 11.87
CA GLN A 173 17.10 -1.54 12.70
C GLN A 173 17.56 -0.59 13.83
N GLU A 174 17.64 0.71 13.53
CA GLU A 174 18.19 1.73 14.43
C GLU A 174 17.09 2.68 14.94
N LEU A 175 15.99 2.14 15.49
CA LEU A 175 14.82 2.92 15.93
C LEU A 175 15.18 4.10 16.85
N ASN A 176 16.18 3.91 17.71
CA ASN A 176 16.58 4.90 18.71
C ASN A 176 17.49 6.02 18.17
N LYS A 177 17.88 5.96 16.89
CA LYS A 177 18.80 6.95 16.29
C LYS A 177 18.17 8.33 16.13
N SER A 178 16.86 8.39 15.90
CA SER A 178 16.10 9.63 15.84
C SER A 178 14.60 9.37 16.02
N ALA A 179 13.86 10.38 16.47
CA ALA A 179 12.40 10.29 16.55
C ALA A 179 11.76 9.96 15.20
N GLN A 180 12.35 10.44 14.11
CA GLN A 180 11.88 10.14 12.75
C GLN A 180 12.10 8.66 12.38
N TYR A 181 13.25 8.09 12.73
CA TYR A 181 13.53 6.66 12.53
C TYR A 181 12.56 5.82 13.32
N ARG A 182 12.31 6.19 14.58
CA ARG A 182 11.33 5.53 15.43
C ARG A 182 9.94 5.48 14.78
N VAL A 183 9.41 6.63 14.35
CA VAL A 183 8.06 6.71 13.76
C VAL A 183 7.96 5.90 12.46
N PHE A 184 8.93 6.03 11.53
CA PHE A 184 8.89 5.24 10.29
C PHE A 184 9.18 3.77 10.51
N GLY A 185 10.09 3.46 11.44
CA GLY A 185 10.54 2.10 11.73
C GLY A 185 9.44 1.31 12.42
N GLU A 186 8.85 1.84 13.50
CA GLU A 186 7.71 1.22 14.19
C GLU A 186 6.54 1.00 13.21
N PHE A 187 6.24 1.98 12.36
CA PHE A 187 5.18 1.83 11.35
C PHE A 187 5.47 0.73 10.32
N ASP A 188 6.69 0.67 9.79
CA ASP A 188 7.07 -0.35 8.82
C ASP A 188 7.14 -1.74 9.45
N ILE A 189 7.58 -1.85 10.71
CA ILE A 189 7.56 -3.09 11.50
C ILE A 189 6.13 -3.57 11.68
N CYS A 190 5.21 -2.69 12.13
CA CYS A 190 3.79 -3.02 12.25
C CYS A 190 3.17 -3.42 10.91
N THR A 191 3.60 -2.81 9.81
CA THR A 191 3.15 -3.18 8.46
C THR A 191 3.61 -4.60 8.09
N ILE A 192 4.84 -5.00 8.44
CA ILE A 192 5.30 -6.37 8.24
C ILE A 192 4.47 -7.34 9.08
N TYR A 193 4.23 -7.08 10.36
CA TYR A 193 3.36 -7.97 11.17
C TYR A 193 1.93 -8.07 10.63
N LEU A 194 1.38 -6.96 10.14
CA LEU A 194 0.07 -6.96 9.46
C LEU A 194 0.11 -7.83 8.20
N ASN A 195 1.18 -7.72 7.41
CA ASN A 195 1.37 -8.53 6.21
C ASN A 195 1.42 -10.03 6.53
N GLU A 196 2.16 -10.41 7.57
CA GLU A 196 2.22 -11.80 8.05
C GLU A 196 0.86 -12.31 8.56
N THR A 197 0.07 -11.44 9.19
CA THR A 197 -1.24 -11.82 9.75
C THR A 197 -2.31 -12.00 8.66
N LEU A 198 -2.21 -11.22 7.58
CA LEU A 198 -3.21 -11.21 6.50
C LEU A 198 -2.75 -11.97 5.26
N ASP A 199 -1.56 -12.57 5.30
CA ASP A 199 -0.86 -13.12 4.15
C ASP A 199 -0.87 -12.12 2.98
N THR A 200 -0.43 -10.89 3.23
CA THR A 200 -0.36 -9.81 2.23
C THR A 200 1.06 -9.33 2.04
N ARG A 201 1.27 -8.54 0.98
CA ARG A 201 2.49 -7.79 0.71
C ARG A 201 2.13 -6.33 0.41
N LEU A 202 1.68 -5.61 1.44
CA LEU A 202 1.48 -4.16 1.44
C LEU A 202 2.82 -3.44 1.64
#